data_AF-A0AAV2MMG2-F1
#
_entry.id   AF-A0AAV2MMG2-F1
#
_cell.length_a   1.000
_cell.length_b   1.000
_cell.length_c   1.000
_cell.angle_alpha   90.00
_cell.angle_beta   90.00
_cell.angle_gamma   90.00
#
_symmetry.space_group_name_H-M   'P 1'
#
loop_
_entity.id
_entity.type
_entity.pdbx_description
1 polymer ?
#
loop_
_entity_poly.entity_id
_entity_poly.type
_entity_poly.pdbx_seq_one_letter_code
_entity_poly.pdbx_strand_id
1 'polypeptide(L)'
;MDFVKQPLFSPHQNPAARLSSSLKHHQDHSLDRAYLGLDFLWALTPSKGDYILLNFSQPLHIHRYLFRSGDVETSLDRFYNTTVEVRPSSELKSKHTSGFSLTPDGFFVVGRFDKGRAEGRVNETLQPVSALRLMVQQDSDFWVMLKEIFIEV
;
A
#
# COMPACT_ATOMS: atom_id res chain seq x y z
N MET A 1 4.18 1.15 -37.79
CA MET A 1 3.43 0.44 -36.73
C MET A 1 4.25 0.62 -35.49
N ASP A 2 4.20 1.84 -34.98
CA ASP A 2 5.15 2.33 -34.01
C ASP A 2 4.52 2.08 -32.66
N PHE A 3 5.06 1.08 -31.95
CA PHE A 3 4.68 0.77 -30.58
C PHE A 3 4.93 2.03 -29.76
N VAL A 4 3.85 2.74 -29.44
CA VAL A 4 3.84 3.76 -28.41
C VAL A 4 4.25 3.06 -27.12
N LYS A 5 5.54 3.10 -26.80
CA LYS A 5 6.03 2.83 -25.45
C LYS A 5 5.35 3.85 -24.56
N GLN A 6 4.25 3.43 -23.92
CA GLN A 6 3.67 4.19 -22.83
C GLN A 6 4.82 4.46 -21.84
N PRO A 7 5.09 5.72 -21.47
CA PRO A 7 6.00 5.97 -20.37
C PRO A 7 5.37 5.35 -19.13
N LEU A 8 5.93 4.23 -18.66
CA LEU A 8 5.49 3.51 -17.45
C LEU A 8 5.74 4.31 -16.15
N PHE A 9 6.18 5.56 -16.26
CA PHE A 9 6.75 6.34 -15.16
C PHE A 9 6.11 7.73 -15.13
N SER A 10 5.08 7.87 -14.31
CA SER A 10 4.70 9.16 -13.75
C SER A 10 5.41 9.30 -12.41
N PRO A 11 6.41 10.19 -12.26
CA PRO A 11 6.99 10.51 -10.97
C PRO A 11 5.93 11.24 -10.14
N HIS A 12 5.08 10.47 -9.46
CA HIS A 12 4.13 11.00 -8.52
C HIS A 12 4.87 11.24 -7.20
N GLN A 13 4.89 12.49 -6.74
CA GLN A 13 5.47 12.85 -5.45
C GLN A 13 4.54 12.35 -4.34
N ASN A 14 4.70 11.09 -3.96
CA ASN A 14 4.14 10.60 -2.72
C ASN A 14 4.64 11.48 -1.55
N PRO A 15 3.81 11.72 -0.53
CA PRO A 15 4.19 12.58 0.58
C PRO A 15 5.39 12.03 1.36
N ALA A 16 6.06 12.88 2.15
CA ALA A 16 7.17 12.40 2.97
C ALA A 16 6.69 11.36 4.00
N ALA A 17 7.22 10.15 3.90
CA ALA A 17 6.91 9.05 4.79
C ALA A 17 8.18 8.26 5.15
N ARG A 18 8.24 7.79 6.39
CA ARG A 18 9.17 6.75 6.81
C ARG A 18 8.59 5.40 6.42
N LEU A 19 9.31 4.71 5.55
CA LEU A 19 8.92 3.41 5.03
C LEU A 19 9.47 2.30 5.94
N SER A 20 8.66 1.27 6.17
CA SER A 20 9.07 0.08 6.90
C SER A 20 8.37 -1.13 6.31
N SER A 21 9.06 -2.26 6.18
CA SER A 21 8.44 -3.50 5.75
C SER A 21 9.08 -4.68 6.46
N SER A 22 8.28 -5.70 6.78
CA SER A 22 8.80 -7.00 7.22
C SER A 22 9.18 -7.90 6.03
N LEU A 23 8.73 -7.56 4.83
CA LEU A 23 9.02 -8.32 3.62
C LEU A 23 10.50 -8.22 3.27
N LYS A 24 11.12 -9.38 3.02
CA LYS A 24 12.50 -9.44 2.58
C LYS A 24 12.56 -9.15 1.08
N HIS A 25 13.04 -7.95 0.73
CA HIS A 25 13.24 -7.58 -0.67
C HIS A 25 14.33 -8.43 -1.32
N HIS A 26 14.18 -8.62 -2.63
CA HIS A 26 15.09 -9.36 -3.48
C HIS A 26 15.89 -8.36 -4.34
N GLN A 27 17.21 -8.51 -4.35
CA GLN A 27 18.15 -7.62 -5.07
C GLN A 27 17.99 -6.14 -4.68
N ASP A 28 18.12 -5.23 -5.62
CA ASP A 28 18.03 -3.77 -5.41
C ASP A 28 16.58 -3.22 -5.52
N HIS A 29 15.58 -4.10 -5.65
CA HIS A 29 14.16 -3.76 -5.80
C HIS A 29 13.49 -3.53 -4.44
N SER A 30 13.77 -2.36 -3.83
CA SER A 30 13.31 -2.02 -2.48
C SER A 30 12.01 -1.21 -2.44
N LEU A 31 11.39 -1.17 -1.25
CA LEU A 31 10.17 -0.39 -0.99
C LEU A 31 10.40 1.10 -1.24
N ASP A 32 11.58 1.62 -0.89
CA ASP A 32 11.95 3.03 -1.09
C ASP A 32 11.91 3.41 -2.57
N ARG A 33 12.42 2.55 -3.46
CA ARG A 33 12.40 2.82 -4.90
C ARG A 33 10.99 2.77 -5.46
N ALA A 34 10.17 1.81 -5.01
CA ALA A 34 8.76 1.72 -5.38
C ALA A 34 7.96 2.96 -4.94
N TYR A 35 8.23 3.44 -3.73
CA TYR A 35 7.56 4.61 -3.16
C TYR A 35 7.94 5.91 -3.88
N LEU A 36 9.19 6.03 -4.33
CA LEU A 36 9.64 7.17 -5.12
C LEU A 36 9.22 7.10 -6.59
N GLY A 37 8.55 6.02 -7.01
CA GLY A 37 8.20 5.76 -8.42
C GLY A 37 9.43 5.58 -9.31
N LEU A 38 10.58 5.24 -8.73
CA LEU A 38 11.84 5.02 -9.44
C LEU A 38 11.97 3.60 -9.97
N ASP A 39 11.34 2.64 -9.29
CA ASP A 39 11.40 1.21 -9.59
C ASP A 39 10.20 0.49 -8.95
N PHE A 40 10.29 -0.81 -8.67
CA PHE A 40 9.29 -1.61 -7.96
C PHE A 40 9.92 -2.30 -6.74
N LEU A 41 9.07 -2.76 -5.83
CA LEU A 41 9.46 -3.65 -4.74
C LEU A 41 9.24 -5.07 -5.22
N TRP A 42 10.27 -5.90 -5.18
CA TRP A 42 10.14 -7.33 -5.39
C TRP A 42 10.62 -8.02 -4.13
N ALA A 43 9.73 -8.75 -3.47
CA ALA A 43 10.03 -9.40 -2.22
C ALA A 43 9.67 -10.89 -2.27
N LEU A 44 10.35 -11.65 -1.41
CA LEU A 44 10.09 -13.07 -1.23
C LEU A 44 8.64 -13.33 -0.80
N THR A 45 8.25 -14.60 -0.85
CA THR A 45 6.94 -15.09 -0.45
C THR A 45 6.49 -14.53 0.91
N PRO A 46 5.40 -13.74 0.96
CA PRO A 46 4.90 -13.17 2.21
C PRO A 46 4.20 -14.23 3.05
N SER A 47 4.35 -14.12 4.36
CA SER A 47 3.59 -14.87 5.36
C SER A 47 2.53 -14.00 6.00
N LYS A 48 1.53 -14.63 6.61
CA LYS A 48 0.50 -13.94 7.39
C LYS A 48 1.15 -13.08 8.46
N GLY A 49 0.74 -11.81 8.51
CA GLY A 49 1.28 -10.80 9.42
C GLY A 49 2.42 -9.98 8.83
N ASP A 50 2.92 -10.32 7.64
CA ASP A 50 3.83 -9.43 6.93
C ASP A 50 3.16 -8.12 6.55
N TYR A 51 3.95 -7.05 6.56
CA TYR A 51 3.44 -5.71 6.33
C TYR A 51 4.37 -4.81 5.53
N ILE A 52 3.75 -3.80 4.92
CA ILE A 52 4.40 -2.59 4.41
C ILE A 52 3.73 -1.41 5.12
N LEU A 53 4.52 -0.58 5.80
CA LEU A 53 4.06 0.56 6.57
C LEU A 53 4.66 1.85 6.00
N LEU A 54 3.77 2.77 5.65
CA LEU A 54 4.05 4.14 5.26
C LEU A 54 3.71 5.02 6.47
N ASN A 55 4.70 5.44 7.24
CA ASN A 55 4.48 6.31 8.40
C ASN A 55 4.75 7.76 8.01
N PHE A 56 3.71 8.58 7.87
CA PHE A 56 3.85 9.95 7.36
C PHE A 56 4.54 10.84 8.40
N SER A 57 5.42 11.74 7.93
CA SER A 57 6.14 12.64 8.84
C SER A 57 5.23 13.62 9.57
N GLN A 58 4.06 13.92 8.99
CA GLN A 58 2.99 14.71 9.60
C GLN A 58 1.64 14.06 9.23
N PRO A 59 0.57 14.26 10.01
CA PRO A 59 -0.77 13.79 9.62
C PRO A 59 -1.25 14.44 8.32
N LEU A 60 -1.76 13.63 7.39
CA LEU A 60 -2.16 14.07 6.04
C LEU A 60 -3.64 13.81 5.78
N HIS A 61 -4.27 14.66 4.99
CA HIS A 61 -5.61 14.41 4.48
C HIS A 61 -5.51 13.58 3.20
N ILE A 62 -5.63 12.26 3.28
CA ILE A 62 -5.47 11.39 2.12
C ILE A 62 -6.78 11.32 1.34
N HIS A 63 -6.84 11.84 0.11
CA HIS A 63 -8.04 11.74 -0.73
C HIS A 63 -8.19 10.35 -1.35
N ARG A 64 -7.11 9.80 -1.91
CA ARG A 64 -7.12 8.52 -2.62
C ARG A 64 -5.80 7.78 -2.42
N TYR A 65 -5.88 6.46 -2.41
CA TYR A 65 -4.71 5.60 -2.52
C TYR A 65 -4.88 4.66 -3.72
N LEU A 66 -3.76 4.28 -4.32
CA LEU A 66 -3.66 3.26 -5.34
C LEU A 66 -2.37 2.46 -5.10
N PHE A 67 -2.53 1.14 -5.04
CA PHE A 67 -1.45 0.17 -5.01
C PHE A 67 -1.66 -0.79 -6.17
N ARG A 68 -0.61 -1.00 -6.98
CA ARG A 68 -0.60 -2.05 -8.00
C ARG A 68 0.51 -3.03 -7.73
N SER A 69 0.15 -4.29 -7.78
CA SER A 69 1.02 -5.45 -7.62
C SER A 69 0.83 -6.42 -8.78
N GLY A 70 1.86 -7.22 -9.05
CA GLY A 70 1.89 -8.13 -10.18
C GLY A 70 2.38 -7.51 -11.48
N ASP A 71 3.00 -8.36 -12.28
CA ASP A 71 3.50 -8.05 -13.61
C ASP A 71 2.48 -8.38 -14.71
N VAL A 72 2.66 -7.82 -15.92
CA VAL A 72 1.82 -8.15 -17.09
C VAL A 72 2.24 -9.48 -17.73
N GLU A 73 3.48 -9.92 -17.57
CA GLU A 73 4.08 -11.08 -18.23
C GLU A 73 4.06 -12.35 -17.36
N THR A 74 4.27 -12.24 -16.05
CA THR A 74 4.20 -13.37 -15.10
C THR A 74 3.18 -13.11 -13.99
N SER A 75 1.93 -13.45 -14.29
CA SER A 75 0.68 -13.14 -13.57
C SER A 75 0.54 -13.62 -12.11
N LEU A 76 1.61 -14.14 -11.50
CA LEU A 76 1.57 -14.81 -10.20
C LEU A 76 2.18 -13.99 -9.05
N ASP A 77 3.17 -13.13 -9.32
CA ASP A 77 3.92 -12.39 -8.29
C ASP A 77 3.17 -11.14 -7.80
N ARG A 78 2.09 -11.31 -7.05
CA ARG A 78 1.20 -10.21 -6.60
C ARG A 78 0.73 -10.39 -5.17
N PHE A 79 0.23 -9.32 -4.57
CA PHE A 79 -0.41 -9.43 -3.27
C PHE A 79 -1.73 -10.19 -3.36
N TYR A 80 -1.83 -11.25 -2.55
CA TYR A 80 -3.05 -12.01 -2.30
C TYR A 80 -3.51 -11.75 -0.87
N ASN A 81 -4.82 -11.70 -0.64
CA ASN A 81 -5.40 -11.58 0.71
C ASN A 81 -4.74 -10.48 1.57
N THR A 82 -4.45 -9.34 0.96
CA THR A 82 -3.77 -8.22 1.63
C THR A 82 -4.77 -7.08 1.82
N THR A 83 -4.85 -6.53 3.03
CA THR A 83 -5.68 -5.38 3.36
C THR A 83 -4.91 -4.07 3.20
N VAL A 84 -5.62 -3.01 2.88
CA VAL A 84 -5.13 -1.62 3.01
C VAL A 84 -5.75 -1.05 4.27
N GLU A 85 -4.89 -0.54 5.13
CA GLU A 85 -5.24 -0.10 6.47
C GLU A 85 -4.69 1.30 6.70
N VAL A 86 -5.41 2.14 7.45
CA VAL A 86 -4.98 3.50 7.79
C VAL A 86 -5.03 3.72 9.29
N ARG A 87 -4.09 4.51 9.79
CA ARG A 87 -4.03 4.98 11.16
C ARG A 87 -4.32 6.48 11.21
N PRO A 88 -5.42 6.93 11.80
CA PRO A 88 -5.68 8.35 12.04
C PRO A 88 -4.69 8.89 13.07
N SER A 89 -4.40 10.20 13.03
CA SER A 89 -3.54 10.84 14.04
C SER A 89 -4.30 11.27 15.29
N SER A 90 -5.60 11.50 15.19
CA SER A 90 -6.44 11.91 16.31
C SER A 90 -7.24 10.71 16.83
N GLU A 91 -7.52 10.69 18.13
CA GLU A 91 -8.49 9.75 18.68
C GLU A 91 -9.84 9.98 17.99
N LEU A 92 -10.20 9.03 17.14
CA LEU A 92 -11.45 9.02 16.42
C LEU A 92 -12.59 9.12 17.43
N LYS A 93 -13.41 10.17 17.32
CA LYS A 93 -14.65 10.25 18.11
C LYS A 93 -15.50 9.05 17.71
N SER A 94 -15.57 8.08 18.60
CA SER A 94 -16.03 6.69 18.48
C SER A 94 -17.42 6.45 17.85
N LYS A 95 -18.14 7.51 17.46
CA LYS A 95 -19.45 7.43 16.79
C LYS A 95 -19.37 7.34 15.27
N HIS A 96 -18.20 7.60 14.65
CA HIS A 96 -18.07 7.71 13.18
C HIS A 96 -17.28 6.58 12.50
N THR A 97 -16.87 5.56 13.25
CA THR A 97 -16.07 4.41 12.73
C THR A 97 -16.89 3.15 12.51
N SER A 98 -18.22 3.20 12.71
CA SER A 98 -19.14 2.05 12.75
C SER A 98 -19.25 1.23 11.45
N GLY A 99 -18.48 1.57 10.40
CA GLY A 99 -18.37 0.80 9.16
C GLY A 99 -16.97 0.24 8.86
N PHE A 100 -15.97 0.51 9.71
CA PHE A 100 -14.58 0.08 9.47
C PHE A 100 -14.15 -0.97 10.50
N SER A 101 -13.44 -2.00 10.03
CA SER A 101 -12.82 -2.99 10.92
C SER A 101 -11.58 -2.38 11.57
N LEU A 102 -11.64 -2.21 12.90
CA LEU A 102 -10.51 -1.77 13.72
C LEU A 102 -9.60 -2.95 14.05
N THR A 103 -8.31 -2.83 13.75
CA THR A 103 -7.28 -3.78 14.16
C THR A 103 -6.84 -3.52 15.60
N PRO A 104 -6.33 -4.54 16.33
CA PRO A 104 -5.92 -4.41 17.74
C PRO A 104 -4.86 -3.32 17.99
N ASP A 105 -4.04 -3.04 16.97
CA ASP A 105 -2.94 -2.08 16.99
C ASP A 105 -3.34 -0.67 16.52
N GLY A 106 -4.64 -0.44 16.29
CA GLY A 106 -5.21 0.89 16.08
C GLY A 106 -5.31 1.33 14.62
N PHE A 107 -5.28 0.41 13.66
CA PHE A 107 -5.51 0.71 12.25
C PHE A 107 -6.94 0.36 11.83
N PHE A 108 -7.45 1.03 10.80
CA PHE A 108 -8.76 0.76 10.22
C PHE A 108 -8.59 0.20 8.81
N VAL A 109 -9.21 -0.94 8.53
CA VAL A 109 -9.23 -1.53 7.19
C VAL A 109 -10.11 -0.67 6.27
N VAL A 110 -9.51 -0.06 5.26
CA VAL A 110 -10.19 0.80 4.27
C VAL A 110 -10.34 0.15 2.90
N GLY A 111 -9.58 -0.92 2.63
CA GLY A 111 -9.66 -1.65 1.37
C GLY A 111 -8.92 -2.98 1.40
N ARG A 112 -8.94 -3.67 0.25
CA ARG A 112 -8.26 -4.94 0.02
C ARG A 112 -7.73 -5.01 -1.40
N PHE A 113 -6.68 -5.81 -1.60
CA PHE A 113 -6.21 -6.15 -2.93
C PHE A 113 -7.22 -7.08 -3.62
N ASP A 114 -7.64 -6.69 -4.82
CA ASP A 114 -8.37 -7.52 -5.77
C ASP A 114 -7.53 -7.66 -7.04
N LYS A 115 -7.22 -8.90 -7.43
CA LYS A 115 -6.46 -9.25 -8.64
C LYS A 115 -5.16 -8.43 -8.81
N GLY A 116 -4.48 -8.15 -7.71
CA GLY A 116 -3.22 -7.40 -7.69
C GLY A 116 -3.40 -5.88 -7.64
N ARG A 117 -4.60 -5.34 -7.47
CA ARG A 117 -4.86 -3.90 -7.37
C ARG A 117 -5.63 -3.59 -6.10
N ALA A 118 -5.19 -2.58 -5.36
CA ALA A 118 -5.95 -2.01 -4.25
C ALA A 118 -6.06 -0.50 -4.43
N GLU A 119 -7.27 0.01 -4.54
CA GLU A 119 -7.51 1.45 -4.62
C GLU A 119 -8.74 1.82 -3.81
N GLY A 120 -8.80 3.07 -3.39
CA GLY A 120 -9.96 3.58 -2.66
C GLY A 120 -9.76 5.01 -2.24
N ARG A 121 -10.84 5.59 -1.71
CA ARG A 121 -10.80 6.89 -1.04
C ARG A 121 -10.75 6.67 0.46
N VAL A 122 -9.99 7.49 1.17
CA VAL A 122 -9.99 7.45 2.63
C VAL A 122 -11.12 8.34 3.13
N ASN A 123 -11.98 7.79 3.99
CA ASN A 123 -13.14 8.48 4.51
C ASN A 123 -12.72 9.66 5.39
N GLU A 124 -13.43 10.79 5.30
CA GLU A 124 -13.20 12.00 6.10
C GLU A 124 -13.20 11.72 7.61
N THR A 125 -13.96 10.71 8.06
CA THR A 125 -13.99 10.33 9.46
C THR A 125 -12.63 9.80 9.94
N LEU A 126 -11.84 9.17 9.08
CA LEU A 126 -10.52 8.61 9.39
C LEU A 126 -9.38 9.63 9.20
N GLN A 127 -9.70 10.89 8.89
CA GLN A 127 -8.73 11.95 8.69
C GLN A 127 -8.43 12.72 9.98
N PRO A 128 -7.24 13.33 10.11
CA PRO A 128 -6.09 13.15 9.23
C PRO A 128 -5.35 11.83 9.52
N VAL A 129 -4.75 11.24 8.49
CA VAL A 129 -4.03 9.96 8.55
C VAL A 129 -2.56 10.17 8.92
N SER A 130 -2.10 9.49 9.97
CA SER A 130 -0.69 9.44 10.38
C SER A 130 0.10 8.32 9.72
N ALA A 131 -0.53 7.19 9.39
CA ALA A 131 0.14 6.09 8.72
C ALA A 131 -0.81 5.28 7.81
N LEU A 132 -0.27 4.65 6.78
CA LEU A 132 -0.96 3.69 5.93
C LEU A 132 -0.18 2.39 5.92
N ARG A 133 -0.86 1.26 6.09
CA ARG A 133 -0.27 -0.08 6.09
C ARG A 133 -0.93 -1.00 5.07
N LEU A 134 -0.12 -1.77 4.36
CA LEU A 134 -0.55 -3.00 3.70
C LEU A 134 -0.27 -4.17 4.64
N MET A 135 -1.28 -5.00 4.91
CA MET A 135 -1.18 -6.09 5.87
C MET A 135 -1.60 -7.41 5.22
N VAL A 136 -0.68 -8.38 5.19
CA VAL A 136 -0.90 -9.70 4.61
C VAL A 136 -1.72 -10.54 5.60
N GLN A 137 -2.92 -10.94 5.19
CA GLN A 137 -3.87 -11.65 6.06
C GLN A 137 -3.69 -13.18 6.03
N GLN A 138 -3.03 -13.70 5.00
CA GLN A 138 -2.82 -15.14 4.76
C GLN A 138 -1.47 -15.37 4.10
N ASP A 139 -0.88 -16.54 4.35
CA ASP A 139 0.34 -16.98 3.68
C ASP A 139 0.13 -17.02 2.16
N SER A 140 1.17 -16.70 1.40
CA SER A 140 1.17 -16.84 -0.06
C SER A 140 2.10 -17.98 -0.47
N ASP A 141 1.86 -18.53 -1.65
CA ASP A 141 2.78 -19.45 -2.33
C ASP A 141 3.69 -18.72 -3.32
N PHE A 142 3.42 -17.45 -3.60
CA PHE A 142 4.08 -16.66 -4.63
C PHE A 142 4.83 -15.48 -4.04
N TRP A 143 5.84 -15.00 -4.77
CA TRP A 143 6.54 -13.78 -4.42
C TRP A 143 5.61 -12.58 -4.63
N VAL A 144 6.00 -11.42 -4.13
CA VAL A 144 5.21 -10.20 -4.31
C VAL A 144 6.01 -9.15 -5.05
N MET A 145 5.39 -8.61 -6.09
CA MET A 145 5.88 -7.43 -6.78
C MET A 145 4.91 -6.28 -6.57
N LEU A 146 5.36 -5.16 -6.00
CA LEU A 146 4.60 -3.92 -5.85
C LEU A 146 5.22 -2.86 -6.75
N LYS A 147 4.52 -2.54 -7.83
CA LYS A 147 5.03 -1.69 -8.92
C LYS A 147 4.59 -0.23 -8.84
N GLU A 148 3.49 0.04 -8.15
CA GLU A 148 2.95 1.39 -8.07
C GLU A 148 2.40 1.61 -6.67
N ILE A 149 2.88 2.69 -6.06
CA ILE A 149 2.34 3.27 -4.84
C ILE A 149 1.98 4.70 -5.19
N PHE A 150 0.72 5.05 -5.02
CA PHE A 150 0.24 6.40 -5.28
C PHE A 150 -0.71 6.83 -4.16
N ILE A 151 -0.32 7.91 -3.47
CA ILE A 151 -1.08 8.53 -2.41
C ILE A 151 -1.40 9.96 -2.81
N GLU A 152 -2.69 10.26 -2.95
CA GLU A 152 -3.21 11.60 -3.24
C GLU A 152 -3.57 12.27 -1.90
N VAL A 153 -2.95 13.42 -1.64
CA VAL A 153 -3.13 14.25 -0.43
C VAL A 153 -3.62 15.65 -0.76
#